data_AF-A0A368TGH7-F1
#
_entry.id   AF-A0A368TGH7-F1
#
_cell.length_a   1.000
_cell.length_b   1.000
_cell.length_c   1.000
_cell.angle_alpha   90.00
_cell.angle_beta   90.00
_cell.angle_gamma   90.00
#
_symmetry.space_group_name_H-M   'P 1'
#
loop_
_entity.id
_entity.type
_entity.pdbx_description
1 polymer ?
#
loop_
_entity_poly.entity_id
_entity_poly.type
_entity_poly.pdbx_seq_one_letter_code
_entity_poly.pdbx_strand_id
1 'polypeptide(L)'
;MKDNRLCYCGSGKLYEKCCLFLDEIKKEYSDIKPHEERDEFHSFSSDIERYELTEAEDFFKRLIRSQPEHHDGFWGLARVYKKKGERDKMIYFYDQAIKRAKEFLKENAIDLVVITMIESEKDEAIKS
;
A
#
# COMPACT_ATOMS: atom_id res chain seq x y z
N MET A 1 4.45 -4.98 25.02
CA MET A 1 3.16 -4.54 25.60
C MET A 1 2.13 -4.58 24.47
N LYS A 2 1.00 -5.29 24.64
CA LYS A 2 -0.07 -5.29 23.64
C LYS A 2 -0.72 -3.92 23.66
N ASP A 3 -0.70 -3.23 22.52
CA ASP A 3 -1.39 -1.96 22.36
C ASP A 3 -2.89 -2.22 22.29
N ASN A 4 -3.59 -1.99 23.39
CA ASN A 4 -5.03 -2.21 23.48
C ASN A 4 -5.84 -1.05 22.86
N ARG A 5 -5.20 -0.11 22.14
CA ARG A 5 -5.90 0.92 21.38
C ARG A 5 -6.70 0.29 20.25
N LEU A 6 -7.82 0.91 19.87
CA LEU A 6 -8.59 0.50 18.71
C LEU A 6 -7.82 0.85 17.43
N CYS A 7 -7.89 -0.02 16.43
CA CYS A 7 -7.30 0.23 15.12
C CYS A 7 -7.93 1.48 14.48
N TYR A 8 -7.08 2.47 14.13
CA TYR A 8 -7.52 3.66 13.37
C TYR A 8 -8.00 3.34 11.93
N CYS A 9 -7.89 2.07 11.50
CA CYS A 9 -8.37 1.59 10.21
C CYS A 9 -9.90 1.46 10.10
N GLY A 10 -10.64 1.73 11.18
CA GLY A 10 -12.11 1.67 11.21
C GLY A 10 -12.69 0.25 11.34
N SER A 11 -11.87 -0.77 11.60
CA SER A 11 -12.30 -2.17 11.68
C SER A 11 -12.91 -2.56 13.03
N GLY A 12 -12.84 -1.69 14.05
CA GLY A 12 -13.26 -2.00 15.42
C GLY A 12 -12.39 -3.05 16.13
N LYS A 13 -11.31 -3.54 15.51
CA LYS A 13 -10.36 -4.50 16.11
C LYS A 13 -9.32 -3.77 16.95
N LEU A 14 -8.68 -4.51 17.86
CA LEU A 14 -7.50 -4.02 18.60
C LEU A 14 -6.37 -3.68 17.62
N TYR A 15 -5.53 -2.73 17.99
CA TYR A 15 -4.39 -2.28 17.21
C TYR A 15 -3.39 -3.44 17.05
N GLU A 16 -3.32 -3.97 15.84
CA GLU A 16 -2.49 -5.12 15.49
C GLU A 16 -1.19 -4.69 14.80
N LYS A 17 -0.22 -5.60 14.73
CA LYS A 17 1.10 -5.39 14.11
C LYS A 17 1.02 -4.85 12.67
N CYS A 18 -0.05 -5.20 11.95
CA CYS A 18 -0.37 -4.71 10.62
C CYS A 18 -0.49 -3.17 10.54
N CYS A 19 -1.06 -2.54 11.57
CA CYS A 19 -1.28 -1.10 11.61
C CYS A 19 0.01 -0.30 11.84
N LEU A 20 1.03 -0.94 12.44
CA LEU A 20 2.34 -0.34 12.66
C LEU A 20 3.02 0.02 11.35
N PHE A 21 2.91 -0.82 10.31
CA PHE A 21 3.63 -0.58 9.04
C PHE A 21 3.23 0.73 8.38
N LEU A 22 1.94 1.09 8.42
CA LEU A 22 1.48 2.35 7.84
C LEU A 22 1.82 3.55 8.73
N ASP A 23 1.79 3.38 10.05
CA ASP A 23 2.14 4.44 10.99
C ASP A 23 3.65 4.73 10.99
N GLU A 24 4.48 3.70 10.80
CA GLU A 24 5.93 3.82 10.55
C GLU A 24 6.19 4.69 9.31
N ILE A 25 5.52 4.39 8.19
CA ILE A 25 5.65 5.19 6.96
C ILE A 25 5.19 6.64 7.18
N LYS A 26 4.07 6.85 7.87
CA LYS A 26 3.58 8.20 8.20
C LYS A 26 4.56 9.00 9.05
N LYS A 27 5.24 8.33 9.97
CA LYS A 27 6.26 8.95 10.83
C LYS A 27 7.56 9.21 10.09
N GLU A 28 8.02 8.25 9.28
CA GLU A 28 9.25 8.34 8.49
C GLU A 28 9.18 9.48 7.46
N TYR A 29 8.01 9.66 6.84
CA TYR A 29 7.75 10.68 5.83
C TYR A 29 6.69 11.68 6.33
N SER A 30 6.89 12.21 7.53
CA SER A 30 6.00 13.21 8.14
C SER A 30 5.95 14.51 7.35
N ASP A 31 7.03 14.82 6.64
CA ASP A 31 7.20 16.08 5.91
C ASP A 31 6.40 16.11 4.60
N ILE A 32 6.05 14.94 4.05
CA ILE A 32 5.22 14.82 2.85
C ILE A 32 3.77 15.00 3.25
N LYS A 33 3.14 16.04 2.74
CA LYS A 33 1.72 16.32 2.97
C LYS A 33 0.86 15.77 1.82
N PRO A 34 -0.27 15.11 2.14
CA PRO A 34 -1.18 14.61 1.11
C PRO A 34 -1.64 15.71 0.15
N HIS A 35 -1.65 15.40 -1.15
CA HIS A 35 -2.12 16.27 -2.23
C HIS A 35 -1.39 17.63 -2.38
N GLU A 36 -0.24 17.84 -1.74
CA GLU A 36 0.57 19.06 -1.94
C GLU A 36 1.62 18.90 -3.06
N GLU A 37 2.09 17.68 -3.33
CA GLU A 37 3.07 17.42 -4.40
C GLU A 37 2.37 17.30 -5.76
N ARG A 38 2.76 18.13 -6.73
CA ARG A 38 2.25 18.11 -8.12
C ARG A 38 2.80 16.88 -8.85
N ASP A 39 1.98 15.84 -9.04
CA ASP A 39 2.05 14.86 -10.14
C ASP A 39 3.39 14.16 -10.45
N GLU A 40 4.38 14.14 -9.54
CA GLU A 40 5.67 13.47 -9.82
C GLU A 40 5.58 11.93 -9.83
N PHE A 41 4.51 11.36 -9.27
CA PHE A 41 4.42 9.92 -9.00
C PHE A 41 3.74 9.08 -10.10
N HIS A 42 3.20 9.70 -11.15
CA HIS A 42 2.47 8.97 -12.21
C HIS A 42 3.37 8.05 -13.07
N SER A 43 4.69 8.28 -13.09
CA SER A 43 5.60 7.60 -14.03
C SER A 43 6.16 6.25 -13.57
N PHE A 44 5.97 5.84 -12.31
CA PHE A 44 6.65 4.66 -11.75
C PHE A 44 5.81 3.38 -11.80
N SER A 45 4.54 3.44 -12.21
CA SER A 45 3.64 2.28 -12.10
C SER A 45 4.04 1.09 -12.99
N SER A 46 4.94 1.27 -13.97
CA SER A 46 5.18 0.23 -14.99
C SER A 46 6.40 -0.66 -14.78
N ASP A 47 7.40 -0.33 -13.94
CA ASP A 47 8.70 -1.03 -14.04
C ASP A 47 9.46 -1.21 -12.70
N ILE A 48 8.83 -1.83 -11.69
CA ILE A 48 9.52 -2.28 -10.45
C ILE A 48 10.73 -3.19 -10.78
N GLU A 49 10.72 -3.85 -11.94
CA GLU A 49 11.80 -4.76 -12.36
C GLU A 49 13.10 -4.04 -12.74
N ARG A 50 13.03 -2.72 -13.02
CA ARG A 50 14.20 -1.92 -13.40
C ARG A 50 14.84 -1.18 -12.23
N TYR A 51 14.16 -1.11 -11.09
CA TYR A 51 14.64 -0.39 -9.90
C TYR A 51 15.20 -1.35 -8.86
N GLU A 52 16.22 -0.89 -8.16
CA GLU A 52 16.67 -1.54 -6.94
C GLU A 52 15.52 -1.59 -5.94
N LEU A 53 15.33 -2.73 -5.26
CA LEU A 53 14.18 -2.95 -4.38
C LEU A 53 14.08 -1.90 -3.24
N THR A 54 15.19 -1.24 -2.89
CA THR A 54 15.23 -0.17 -1.90
C THR A 54 14.67 1.15 -2.46
N GLU A 55 15.00 1.50 -3.70
CA GLU A 55 14.48 2.71 -4.37
C GLU A 55 12.99 2.56 -4.63
N ALA A 56 12.55 1.39 -5.08
CA ALA A 56 11.13 1.11 -5.25
C ALA A 56 10.35 1.16 -3.93
N GLU A 57 10.94 0.68 -2.83
CA GLU A 57 10.33 0.80 -1.50
C GLU A 57 10.13 2.27 -1.11
N ASP A 58 11.19 3.09 -1.20
CA ASP A 58 11.13 4.52 -0.86
C ASP A 58 10.08 5.24 -1.71
N PHE A 59 10.10 5.01 -3.04
CA PHE A 59 9.15 5.60 -3.95
C PHE A 59 7.70 5.30 -3.55
N PHE A 60 7.35 4.03 -3.34
CA PHE A 60 5.97 3.68 -3.01
C PHE A 60 5.55 4.14 -1.62
N LYS A 61 6.47 4.21 -0.65
CA LYS A 61 6.21 4.82 0.66
C LYS A 61 5.90 6.31 0.52
N ARG A 62 6.65 7.05 -0.30
CA ARG A 62 6.36 8.47 -0.60
C ARG A 62 5.01 8.62 -1.32
N LEU A 63 4.69 7.74 -2.26
CA LEU A 63 3.39 7.72 -2.94
C LEU A 63 2.23 7.51 -1.95
N ILE A 64 2.36 6.58 -1.01
CA ILE A 64 1.39 6.36 0.07
C ILE A 64 1.19 7.63 0.92
N ARG A 65 2.19 8.50 1.04
CA ARG A 65 2.08 9.74 1.81
C ARG A 65 1.47 10.88 1.04
N SER A 66 1.83 10.99 -0.24
CA SER A 66 1.32 12.01 -1.15
C SER A 66 -0.13 11.72 -1.57
N GLN A 67 -0.47 10.45 -1.81
CA GLN A 67 -1.80 10.00 -2.23
C GLN A 67 -2.29 8.83 -1.33
N PRO A 68 -2.58 9.08 -0.04
CA PRO A 68 -2.93 8.04 0.92
C PRO A 68 -4.24 7.31 0.62
N GLU A 69 -5.10 7.85 -0.22
CA GLU A 69 -6.36 7.27 -0.70
C GLU A 69 -6.14 6.38 -1.93
N HIS A 70 -5.09 6.63 -2.72
CA HIS A 70 -4.85 5.92 -3.97
C HIS A 70 -4.28 4.50 -3.73
N HIS A 71 -4.68 3.53 -4.54
CA HIS A 71 -4.31 2.13 -4.36
C HIS A 71 -2.89 1.80 -4.85
N ASP A 72 -2.38 2.50 -5.88
CA ASP A 72 -1.09 2.22 -6.52
C ASP A 72 0.11 2.16 -5.57
N GLY A 73 0.22 3.10 -4.63
CA GLY A 73 1.33 3.10 -3.66
C GLY A 73 1.35 1.83 -2.81
N PHE A 74 0.17 1.36 -2.40
CA PHE A 74 0.03 0.14 -1.61
C PHE A 74 0.28 -1.11 -2.45
N TRP A 75 -0.21 -1.15 -3.68
CA TRP A 75 0.00 -2.28 -4.58
C TRP A 75 1.47 -2.43 -4.95
N GLY A 76 2.13 -1.33 -5.31
CA GLY A 76 3.56 -1.30 -5.62
C GLY A 76 4.41 -1.75 -4.43
N LEU A 77 4.12 -1.24 -3.22
CA LEU A 77 4.84 -1.63 -2.01
C LEU A 77 4.64 -3.12 -1.67
N ALA A 78 3.44 -3.67 -1.92
CA ALA A 78 3.18 -5.10 -1.75
C ALA A 78 4.05 -5.96 -2.68
N ARG A 79 4.20 -5.55 -3.96
CA ARG A 79 5.09 -6.22 -4.93
C ARG A 79 6.57 -6.13 -4.53
N VAL A 80 7.00 -4.99 -3.98
CA VAL A 80 8.36 -4.85 -3.43
C VAL A 80 8.58 -5.83 -2.27
N TYR A 81 7.65 -5.91 -1.32
CA TYR A 81 7.78 -6.86 -0.21
C TYR A 81 7.65 -8.33 -0.63
N LYS A 82 6.90 -8.62 -1.69
CA LYS A 82 6.91 -9.93 -2.35
C LYS A 82 8.32 -10.29 -2.83
N LYS A 83 9.00 -9.39 -3.57
CA LYS A 83 10.37 -9.61 -4.05
C LYS A 83 11.40 -9.67 -2.90
N LYS A 84 11.16 -8.98 -1.78
CA LYS A 84 12.00 -9.05 -0.57
C LYS A 84 11.74 -10.28 0.33
N GLY A 85 10.67 -11.05 0.09
CA GLY A 85 10.27 -12.18 0.93
C GLY A 85 9.61 -11.79 2.27
N GLU A 86 9.24 -10.51 2.44
CA GLU A 86 8.64 -9.96 3.65
C GLU A 86 7.12 -10.22 3.68
N ARG A 87 6.75 -11.49 3.91
CA ARG A 87 5.38 -11.99 3.73
C ARG A 87 4.30 -11.23 4.52
N ASP A 88 4.57 -10.89 5.78
CA ASP A 88 3.61 -10.16 6.63
C ASP A 88 3.27 -8.78 6.06
N LYS A 89 4.31 -8.04 5.63
CA LYS A 89 4.14 -6.72 5.00
C LYS A 89 3.46 -6.85 3.65
N MET A 90 3.88 -7.82 2.84
CA MET A 90 3.27 -8.10 1.54
C MET A 90 1.75 -8.29 1.65
N ILE A 91 1.28 -9.20 2.52
CA ILE A 91 -0.17 -9.46 2.71
C ILE A 91 -0.88 -8.19 3.14
N TYR A 92 -0.33 -7.47 4.12
CA TYR A 92 -0.93 -6.24 4.63
C TYR A 92 -1.09 -5.18 3.53
N PHE A 93 -0.05 -4.93 2.74
CA PHE A 93 -0.10 -3.89 1.72
C PHE A 93 -1.01 -4.26 0.53
N TYR A 94 -1.13 -5.54 0.17
CA TYR A 94 -2.16 -5.98 -0.78
C TYR A 94 -3.57 -5.71 -0.24
N ASP A 95 -3.84 -6.02 1.03
CA ASP A 95 -5.15 -5.74 1.65
C ASP A 95 -5.48 -4.25 1.66
N GLN A 96 -4.48 -3.40 1.93
CA GLN A 96 -4.63 -1.95 1.89
C GLN A 96 -4.90 -1.42 0.47
N ALA A 97 -4.26 -2.02 -0.55
CA ALA A 97 -4.50 -1.67 -1.95
C ALA A 97 -5.93 -2.03 -2.38
N ILE A 98 -6.38 -3.26 -2.09
CA ILE A 98 -7.73 -3.74 -2.39
C ILE A 98 -8.79 -2.87 -1.71
N LYS A 99 -8.58 -2.51 -0.43
CA LYS A 99 -9.51 -1.65 0.32
C LYS A 99 -9.70 -0.31 -0.38
N ARG A 100 -8.63 0.33 -0.83
CA ARG A 100 -8.66 1.64 -1.52
C ARG A 100 -9.25 1.54 -2.91
N ALA A 101 -8.85 0.52 -3.67
CA ALA A 101 -9.44 0.24 -4.97
C ALA A 101 -10.97 0.04 -4.86
N LYS A 102 -11.46 -0.62 -3.80
CA LYS A 102 -12.91 -0.74 -3.53
C LYS A 102 -13.59 0.59 -3.26
N GLU A 103 -12.94 1.53 -2.58
CA GLU A 103 -13.50 2.89 -2.42
C GLU A 103 -13.53 3.64 -3.76
N PHE A 104 -12.46 3.57 -4.56
CA PHE A 104 -12.41 4.18 -5.90
C PHE A 104 -13.45 3.57 -6.85
N LEU A 105 -13.70 2.26 -6.77
CA LEU A 105 -14.74 1.59 -7.55
C LEU A 105 -16.13 2.13 -7.18
N LYS A 106 -16.42 2.35 -5.90
CA LYS A 106 -17.71 2.94 -5.46
C LYS A 106 -17.92 4.34 -6.03
N GLU A 107 -16.83 5.07 -6.24
CA GLU A 107 -16.83 6.40 -6.84
C GLU A 107 -16.85 6.36 -8.39
N ASN A 108 -16.86 5.16 -8.99
CA ASN A 108 -16.72 4.93 -10.43
C ASN A 108 -15.41 5.50 -11.02
N ALA A 109 -14.36 5.60 -10.21
CA ALA A 109 -13.05 6.11 -10.63
C ALA A 109 -12.15 5.03 -11.24
N ILE A 110 -12.45 3.74 -11.00
CA ILE A 110 -11.74 2.60 -11.57
C ILE A 110 -12.71 1.47 -11.92
N ASP A 111 -12.24 0.52 -12.74
CA ASP A 111 -12.97 -0.70 -13.08
C ASP A 111 -12.70 -1.85 -12.09
N LEU A 112 -13.67 -2.77 -11.97
CA LEU A 112 -13.56 -3.96 -11.14
C LEU A 112 -12.33 -4.82 -11.49
N VAL A 113 -11.89 -4.78 -12.76
CA VAL A 113 -10.72 -5.53 -13.23
C VAL A 113 -9.48 -5.22 -12.38
N VAL A 114 -9.29 -3.97 -11.95
CA VAL A 114 -8.15 -3.56 -11.11
C VAL A 114 -8.14 -4.32 -9.79
N ILE A 115 -9.29 -4.42 -9.11
CA ILE A 115 -9.41 -5.16 -7.85
C ILE A 115 -9.11 -6.65 -8.07
N THR A 116 -9.66 -7.24 -9.13
CA THR A 116 -9.45 -8.66 -9.42
C THR A 116 -7.98 -8.98 -9.74
N MET A 117 -7.27 -8.08 -10.41
CA MET A 117 -5.84 -8.23 -10.66
C MET A 117 -5.04 -8.23 -9.36
N ILE A 118 -5.32 -7.26 -8.46
CA ILE A 118 -4.62 -7.18 -7.16
C ILE A 118 -4.92 -8.42 -6.30
N GLU A 119 -6.17 -8.89 -6.27
CA GLU A 119 -6.57 -10.10 -5.55
C GLU A 119 -5.86 -11.35 -6.11
N SER A 120 -5.79 -11.51 -7.43
CA SER A 120 -5.08 -12.63 -8.07
C SER A 120 -3.58 -12.63 -7.75
N GLU A 121 -2.91 -11.47 -7.87
CA GLU A 121 -1.49 -11.36 -7.57
C GLU A 121 -1.16 -11.68 -6.11
N LYS A 122 -2.03 -11.25 -5.19
CA LYS A 122 -1.92 -11.57 -3.76
C LYS A 122 -2.05 -13.08 -3.55
N ASP A 123 -3.07 -13.71 -4.12
CA ASP A 123 -3.33 -15.14 -3.95
C ASP A 123 -2.20 -16.00 -4.51
N GLU A 124 -1.63 -15.62 -5.66
CA GLU A 124 -0.43 -16.25 -6.22
C GLU A 124 0.77 -16.08 -5.28
N ALA A 125 1.00 -14.87 -4.78
CA ALA A 125 2.13 -14.57 -3.90
C ALA A 125 2.04 -15.27 -2.53
N ILE A 126 0.84 -15.61 -2.07
CA ILE A 126 0.64 -16.40 -0.84
C ILE A 126 0.94 -17.89 -1.07
N LYS A 127 0.77 -18.38 -2.30
CA LYS A 127 0.99 -19.79 -2.66
C LYS A 127 2.45 -20.10 -3.00
N SER A 128 3.22 -19.13 -3.46
CA SER A 128 4.66 -19.25 -3.73
C SER A 128 5.48 -19.32 -2.44
#